data_AF-A0A8I2YFV0-F1
#
_entry.id   AF-A0A8I2YFV0-F1
#
_cell.length_a   1.000
_cell.length_b   1.000
_cell.length_c   1.000
_cell.angle_alpha   90.00
_cell.angle_beta   90.00
_cell.angle_gamma   90.00
#
_symmetry.space_group_name_H-M   'P 1'
#
loop_
_entity.id
_entity.type
_entity.pdbx_description
1 polymer ?
#
loop_
_entity_poly.entity_id
_entity_poly.type
_entity_poly.pdbx_seq_one_letter_code
_entity_poly.pdbx_strand_id
1 'polypeptide(L)'
;MTASSAVTSPETPPVLHLLSHLHSKKSSAPFTSNPDPDKLKQALQVGGQIDLDVKSGAGTFKTAQKIELSLSPLRPSGLRSISSQLIAGRCPYLNHSGAKPKPLFLQLSMGDKSKQLYREANILYWAIVLLDLAFSQVNQCIDVMKEPPPFDIPCLHFIEASFMFAYTLDHADDCQGAGGHQPGTVRSTFLAKEIICSNFFKYIHNSSASPHQLADLHANNIAHFLSFT
;
A
#
# COMPACT_ATOMS: atom_id res chain seq x y z
N MET A 1 20.37 -11.54 -48.83
CA MET A 1 19.66 -10.76 -47.80
C MET A 1 19.52 -11.64 -46.57
N THR A 2 20.44 -11.54 -45.63
CA THR A 2 20.47 -12.32 -44.39
C THR A 2 19.81 -11.48 -43.30
N ALA A 3 18.63 -11.91 -42.84
CA ALA A 3 17.95 -11.28 -41.72
C ALA A 3 18.68 -11.64 -40.43
N SER A 4 19.27 -10.63 -39.78
CA SER A 4 19.86 -10.74 -38.45
C SER A 4 18.73 -10.67 -37.42
N SER A 5 18.42 -11.80 -36.77
CA SER A 5 17.51 -11.83 -35.64
C SER A 5 18.21 -11.26 -34.41
N ALA A 6 17.82 -10.07 -33.99
CA ALA A 6 18.26 -9.49 -32.73
C ALA A 6 17.72 -10.35 -31.57
N VAL A 7 18.64 -11.00 -30.86
CA VAL A 7 18.35 -11.67 -29.59
C VAL A 7 18.11 -10.58 -28.55
N THR A 8 16.85 -10.39 -28.15
CA THR A 8 16.50 -9.54 -27.00
C THR A 8 16.95 -10.23 -25.72
N SER A 9 17.93 -9.65 -25.03
CA SER A 9 18.38 -10.12 -23.72
C SER A 9 17.22 -10.11 -22.70
N PRO A 10 17.14 -11.11 -21.81
CA PRO A 10 16.12 -11.15 -20.76
C PRO A 10 16.25 -9.94 -19.83
N GLU A 11 15.15 -9.19 -19.63
CA GLU A 11 15.11 -8.04 -18.73
C GLU A 11 15.18 -8.54 -17.28
N THR A 12 16.17 -8.10 -16.51
CA THR A 12 16.35 -8.47 -15.10
C THR A 12 15.21 -7.87 -14.25
N PRO A 13 14.56 -8.66 -13.37
CA PRO A 13 13.46 -8.17 -12.56
C PRO A 13 13.93 -7.10 -11.55
N PRO A 14 13.11 -6.07 -11.27
CA PRO A 14 13.48 -5.02 -10.31
C PRO A 14 13.57 -5.56 -8.88
N VAL A 15 14.53 -5.04 -8.11
CA VAL A 15 14.75 -5.34 -6.70
C VAL A 15 14.02 -4.32 -5.84
N LEU A 16 13.28 -4.76 -4.83
CA LEU A 16 12.44 -3.93 -3.97
C LEU A 16 13.12 -3.64 -2.63
N HIS A 17 13.00 -2.40 -2.13
CA HIS A 17 13.13 -2.12 -0.70
C HIS A 17 11.81 -1.59 -0.14
N LEU A 18 11.40 -2.14 1.00
CA LEU A 18 10.09 -1.90 1.58
C LEU A 18 10.14 -1.02 2.83
N LEU A 19 9.53 0.17 2.78
CA LEU A 19 9.26 0.95 3.98
C LEU A 19 7.91 0.55 4.58
N SER A 20 7.93 -0.50 5.40
CA SER A 20 6.75 -0.93 6.17
C SER A 20 6.79 -0.37 7.59
N HIS A 21 6.00 0.68 7.86
CA HIS A 21 5.81 1.23 9.21
C HIS A 21 4.34 1.50 9.57
N LEU A 22 3.39 0.83 8.90
CA LEU A 22 1.97 0.95 9.23
C LEU A 22 1.49 -0.29 9.98
N HIS A 23 2.09 -0.58 11.14
CA HIS A 23 1.53 -1.55 12.08
C HIS A 23 1.53 -0.95 13.47
N SER A 24 0.33 -0.67 13.96
CA SER A 24 0.06 -0.53 15.40
C SER A 24 0.20 -1.91 16.00
N LYS A 25 1.40 -2.28 16.47
CA LYS A 25 1.49 -3.36 17.46
C LYS A 25 0.64 -2.88 18.63
N LYS A 26 -0.27 -3.74 19.15
CA LYS A 26 -0.88 -3.59 20.47
C LYS A 26 0.24 -3.47 21.51
N SER A 27 0.76 -2.27 21.66
CA SER A 27 1.87 -1.92 22.51
C SER A 27 1.32 -0.82 23.37
N SER A 28 1.10 -1.11 24.65
CA SER A 28 0.67 -0.17 25.68
C SER A 28 1.72 0.91 25.99
N ALA A 29 2.75 1.06 25.14
CA ALA A 29 3.81 2.03 25.33
C ALA A 29 3.37 3.40 24.78
N PRO A 30 3.65 4.51 25.48
CA PRO A 30 3.33 5.85 25.04
C PRO A 30 4.02 6.18 23.71
N PHE A 31 3.29 6.83 22.80
CA PHE A 31 3.78 7.24 21.49
C PHE A 31 4.99 8.19 21.62
N THR A 32 6.17 7.73 21.17
CA THR A 32 7.33 8.61 20.99
C THR A 32 7.27 9.24 19.60
N SER A 33 7.38 10.56 19.52
CA SER A 33 7.09 11.36 18.32
C SER A 33 8.13 11.27 17.19
N ASN A 34 9.24 10.57 17.38
CA ASN A 34 10.23 10.37 16.32
C ASN A 34 10.55 8.87 16.15
N PRO A 35 10.40 8.32 14.93
CA PRO A 35 10.86 6.97 14.65
C PRO A 35 12.38 6.94 14.79
N ASP A 36 12.86 5.96 15.56
CA ASP A 36 14.27 5.66 15.70
C ASP A 36 14.90 5.42 14.31
N PRO A 37 15.90 6.23 13.89
CA PRO A 37 16.51 6.12 12.57
C PRO A 37 17.14 4.74 12.32
N ASP A 38 17.58 4.03 13.36
CA ASP A 38 18.13 2.68 13.21
C ASP A 38 17.04 1.64 12.97
N LYS A 39 15.85 1.82 13.54
CA LYS A 39 14.66 1.02 13.19
C LYS A 39 14.21 1.28 11.76
N LEU A 40 14.34 2.51 11.27
CA LEU A 40 14.05 2.84 9.87
C LEU A 40 15.05 2.16 8.93
N LYS A 41 16.34 2.17 9.26
CA LYS A 41 17.38 1.43 8.51
C LYS A 41 17.11 -0.09 8.52
N GLN A 42 16.75 -0.67 9.66
CA GLN A 42 16.38 -2.10 9.72
C GLN A 42 15.12 -2.41 8.93
N ALA A 43 14.12 -1.51 8.91
CA ALA A 43 12.94 -1.68 8.08
C ALA A 43 13.28 -1.67 6.59
N LEU A 44 14.25 -0.86 6.17
CA LEU A 44 14.78 -0.77 4.80
C LEU A 44 15.60 -1.99 4.36
N GLN A 45 16.09 -2.82 5.29
CA GLN A 45 16.91 -4.00 4.97
C GLN A 45 16.13 -5.17 4.39
N VAL A 46 14.80 -5.09 4.34
CA VAL A 46 14.03 -6.16 3.70
C VAL A 46 13.94 -5.91 2.21
N GLY A 47 14.71 -6.72 1.48
CA GLY A 47 14.63 -6.87 0.05
C GLY A 47 13.51 -7.80 -0.41
N GLY A 48 13.12 -7.67 -1.67
CA GLY A 48 12.36 -8.72 -2.36
C GLY A 48 12.17 -8.43 -3.83
N GLN A 49 11.35 -9.24 -4.48
CA GLN A 49 11.04 -9.15 -5.89
C GLN A 49 9.56 -8.79 -6.07
N ILE A 50 9.29 -7.99 -7.08
CA ILE A 50 7.93 -7.71 -7.54
C ILE A 50 7.77 -8.17 -8.97
N ASP A 51 6.64 -8.78 -9.25
CA ASP A 51 6.16 -8.97 -10.61
C ASP A 51 4.96 -8.04 -10.84
N LEU A 52 5.06 -7.20 -11.85
CA LEU A 52 4.04 -6.20 -12.16
C LEU A 52 3.09 -6.81 -13.20
N ASP A 53 1.89 -7.18 -12.77
CA ASP A 53 0.83 -7.64 -13.66
C ASP A 53 0.14 -6.44 -14.37
N VAL A 54 -0.59 -6.74 -15.43
CA VAL A 54 -1.32 -5.80 -16.27
C VAL A 54 -2.23 -4.89 -15.43
N LYS A 55 -2.33 -3.62 -15.83
CA LYS A 55 -3.13 -2.57 -15.17
C LYS A 55 -4.55 -3.06 -14.85
N SER A 56 -4.88 -3.16 -13.56
CA SER A 56 -6.13 -3.74 -13.07
C SER A 56 -7.25 -2.70 -12.87
N GLY A 57 -6.98 -1.40 -13.02
CA GLY A 57 -8.01 -0.36 -13.01
C GLY A 57 -7.46 1.07 -12.99
N ALA A 58 -8.29 2.03 -13.38
CA ALA A 58 -7.99 3.47 -13.30
C ALA A 58 -9.15 4.21 -12.62
N GLY A 59 -8.84 4.96 -11.57
CA GLY A 59 -9.77 5.91 -10.95
C GLY A 59 -9.72 7.26 -11.66
N THR A 60 -10.09 8.34 -10.96
CA THR A 60 -9.97 9.71 -11.51
C THR A 60 -8.54 10.25 -11.46
N PHE A 61 -7.77 9.86 -10.44
CA PHE A 61 -6.45 10.44 -10.13
C PHE A 61 -5.32 9.41 -9.95
N LYS A 62 -5.66 8.13 -9.90
CA LYS A 62 -4.74 7.05 -9.54
C LYS A 62 -5.02 5.81 -10.38
N THR A 63 -3.96 5.11 -10.75
CA THR A 63 -4.06 3.76 -11.30
C THR A 63 -3.91 2.75 -10.18
N ALA A 64 -4.54 1.59 -10.35
CA ALA A 64 -4.32 0.41 -9.54
C ALA A 64 -3.75 -0.70 -10.44
N GLN A 65 -2.67 -1.30 -9.99
CA GLN A 65 -2.02 -2.43 -10.64
C GLN A 65 -2.02 -3.59 -9.67
N LYS A 66 -2.26 -4.79 -10.19
CA LYS A 66 -2.08 -6.00 -9.42
C LYS A 66 -0.58 -6.31 -9.44
N ILE A 67 0.01 -6.57 -8.29
CA ILE A 67 1.44 -6.85 -8.15
C ILE A 67 1.58 -8.12 -7.34
N GLU A 68 2.39 -9.05 -7.82
CA GLU A 68 2.80 -10.21 -7.02
C GLU A 68 4.05 -9.81 -6.22
N LEU A 69 3.94 -9.93 -4.90
CA LEU A 69 4.97 -9.52 -3.96
C LEU A 69 5.64 -10.74 -3.35
N SER A 70 6.92 -10.94 -3.68
CA SER A 70 7.75 -12.02 -3.16
C SER A 70 8.83 -11.47 -2.26
N LEU A 71 8.68 -11.69 -0.95
CA LEU A 71 9.56 -11.12 0.07
C LEU A 71 10.30 -12.20 0.83
N SER A 72 11.54 -11.89 1.19
CA SER A 72 12.35 -12.72 2.07
C SER A 72 13.20 -11.83 2.99
N PRO A 73 13.17 -12.03 4.32
CA PRO A 73 12.34 -12.99 5.04
C PRO A 73 10.86 -12.57 5.14
N LEU A 74 9.99 -13.57 5.30
CA LEU A 74 8.56 -13.37 5.60
C LEU A 74 8.37 -12.81 7.01
N ARG A 75 7.30 -12.03 7.20
CA ARG A 75 6.89 -11.55 8.52
C ARG A 75 5.91 -12.52 9.18
N PRO A 76 5.77 -12.51 10.52
CA PRO A 76 4.77 -13.32 11.20
C PRO A 76 3.31 -12.97 10.83
N SER A 77 3.04 -11.73 10.41
CA SER A 77 1.68 -11.25 10.13
C SER A 77 1.68 -10.06 9.15
N GLY A 78 0.52 -9.80 8.55
CA GLY A 78 0.25 -8.66 7.68
C GLY A 78 0.60 -8.88 6.21
N LEU A 79 0.76 -7.78 5.46
CA LEU A 79 1.49 -7.79 4.20
C LEU A 79 2.81 -8.47 4.49
N ARG A 80 3.29 -9.28 3.54
CA ARG A 80 4.55 -10.02 3.65
C ARG A 80 4.52 -11.26 4.57
N SER A 81 3.35 -11.68 5.07
CA SER A 81 3.24 -12.94 5.84
C SER A 81 3.19 -14.18 4.96
N ILE A 82 2.90 -14.01 3.67
CA ILE A 82 2.77 -15.08 2.69
C ILE A 82 3.75 -14.76 1.55
N SER A 83 4.46 -15.78 1.06
CA SER A 83 5.25 -15.67 -0.18
C SER A 83 4.34 -15.47 -1.38
N SER A 84 4.75 -14.70 -2.39
CA SER A 84 3.94 -14.48 -3.60
C SER A 84 2.55 -13.91 -3.29
N GLN A 85 2.48 -12.92 -2.40
CA GLN A 85 1.21 -12.29 -2.03
C GLN A 85 0.77 -11.32 -3.13
N LEU A 86 -0.46 -11.46 -3.60
CA LEU A 86 -1.07 -10.49 -4.51
C LEU A 86 -1.47 -9.21 -3.75
N ILE A 87 -0.97 -8.07 -4.22
CA ILE A 87 -1.23 -6.74 -3.66
C ILE A 87 -1.73 -5.80 -4.76
N ALA A 88 -2.41 -4.72 -4.35
CA ALA A 88 -2.77 -3.61 -5.23
C ALA A 88 -1.74 -2.48 -5.10
N GLY A 89 -0.91 -2.29 -6.12
CA GLY A 89 -0.03 -1.13 -6.24
C GLY A 89 -0.77 0.07 -6.79
N ARG A 90 -0.83 1.17 -6.03
CA ARG A 90 -1.41 2.43 -6.49
C ARG A 90 -0.34 3.44 -6.89
N CYS A 91 -0.55 4.06 -8.05
CA CYS A 91 0.32 5.11 -8.59
C CYS A 91 -0.52 6.34 -8.97
N PRO A 92 -0.21 7.54 -8.45
CA PRO A 92 -0.86 8.77 -8.86
C PRO A 92 -0.43 9.18 -10.27
N TYR A 93 -1.29 9.92 -10.95
CA TYR A 93 -1.01 10.56 -12.22
C TYR A 93 -1.73 11.91 -12.30
N LEU A 94 -1.33 12.76 -13.23
CA LEU A 94 -2.05 13.99 -13.54
C LEU A 94 -3.11 13.72 -14.59
N ASN A 95 -4.36 14.06 -14.26
CA ASN A 95 -5.45 14.02 -15.23
C ASN A 95 -5.46 15.33 -16.02
N HIS A 96 -5.09 15.28 -17.29
CA HIS A 96 -5.17 16.44 -18.16
C HIS A 96 -6.60 16.53 -18.73
N SER A 97 -7.51 17.21 -18.02
CA SER A 97 -8.95 17.25 -18.33
C SER A 97 -9.33 18.06 -19.58
N GLY A 98 -8.42 18.27 -20.54
CA GLY A 98 -8.60 19.24 -21.63
C GLY A 98 -8.24 18.76 -23.05
N ALA A 99 -7.56 17.62 -23.23
CA ALA A 99 -7.11 17.18 -24.55
C ALA A 99 -7.95 16.00 -25.06
N LYS A 100 -8.64 16.18 -26.20
CA LYS A 100 -9.08 15.07 -27.06
C LYS A 100 -7.99 14.85 -28.11
N PRO A 101 -7.61 13.60 -28.45
CA PRO A 101 -8.21 12.32 -28.05
C PRO A 101 -7.50 11.67 -26.84
N LYS A 102 -8.29 11.06 -25.93
CA LYS A 102 -7.94 10.30 -24.70
C LYS A 102 -6.91 10.98 -23.77
N PRO A 103 -7.15 11.08 -22.45
CA PRO A 103 -6.15 11.67 -21.57
C PRO A 103 -4.89 10.78 -21.60
N LEU A 104 -3.82 11.33 -22.16
CA LEU A 104 -2.48 10.84 -21.93
C LEU A 104 -2.26 11.00 -20.42
N PHE A 105 -2.19 9.89 -19.68
CA PHE A 105 -1.88 9.94 -18.25
C PHE A 105 -0.47 10.52 -18.12
N LEU A 106 -0.36 11.79 -17.74
CA LEU A 106 0.95 12.40 -17.56
C LEU A 106 1.55 11.83 -16.28
N GLN A 107 2.65 11.11 -16.46
CA GLN A 107 3.41 10.57 -15.35
C GLN A 107 4.01 11.73 -14.55
N LEU A 108 3.74 11.75 -13.25
CA LEU A 108 4.36 12.69 -12.33
C LEU A 108 5.87 12.46 -12.25
N SER A 109 6.61 13.52 -11.95
CA SER A 109 8.03 13.38 -11.59
C SER A 109 8.17 12.44 -10.39
N MET A 110 9.30 11.73 -10.32
CA MET A 110 9.57 10.76 -9.26
C MET A 110 9.50 11.41 -7.86
N GLY A 111 9.96 12.66 -7.74
CA GLY A 111 9.89 13.45 -6.52
C GLY A 111 8.46 13.81 -6.11
N ASP A 112 7.64 14.31 -7.05
CA ASP A 112 6.26 14.71 -6.76
C ASP A 112 5.37 13.52 -6.45
N LYS A 113 5.54 12.43 -7.21
CA LYS A 113 4.89 11.15 -6.97
C LYS A 113 5.19 10.62 -5.56
N SER A 114 6.46 10.64 -5.16
CA SER A 114 6.88 10.21 -3.81
C SER A 114 6.26 11.07 -2.71
N LYS A 115 6.28 12.40 -2.88
CA LYS A 115 5.65 13.33 -1.92
C LYS A 115 4.16 13.04 -1.76
N GLN A 116 3.45 12.79 -2.87
CA GLN A 116 2.01 12.50 -2.83
C GLN A 116 1.72 11.14 -2.18
N LEU A 117 2.46 10.10 -2.54
CA LEU A 117 2.31 8.77 -1.95
C LEU A 117 2.67 8.76 -0.46
N TYR A 118 3.69 9.49 -0.05
CA TYR A 118 4.07 9.66 1.36
C TYR A 118 2.96 10.36 2.17
N ARG A 119 2.37 11.42 1.62
CA ARG A 119 1.20 12.08 2.24
C ARG A 119 0.03 11.12 2.41
N GLU A 120 -0.28 10.32 1.38
CA GLU A 120 -1.35 9.32 1.46
C GLU A 120 -1.05 8.23 2.50
N ALA A 121 0.19 7.73 2.56
CA ALA A 121 0.61 6.76 3.56
C ALA A 121 0.48 7.33 4.98
N ASN A 122 0.85 8.60 5.20
CA ASN A 122 0.68 9.27 6.49
C ASN A 122 -0.79 9.48 6.86
N ILE A 123 -1.66 9.83 5.91
CA ILE A 123 -3.10 9.94 6.19
C ILE A 123 -3.64 8.59 6.63
N LEU A 124 -3.26 7.51 5.94
CA LEU A 124 -3.68 6.16 6.31
C LEU A 124 -3.14 5.75 7.68
N TYR A 125 -1.89 6.07 7.99
CA TYR A 125 -1.31 5.87 9.33
C TYR A 125 -2.17 6.51 10.42
N TRP A 126 -2.45 7.82 10.27
CA TRP A 126 -3.23 8.55 11.26
C TRP A 126 -4.64 8.01 11.38
N ALA A 127 -5.27 7.61 10.27
CA ALA A 127 -6.59 7.03 10.30
C ALA A 127 -6.62 5.69 11.06
N ILE A 128 -5.61 4.83 10.86
CA ILE A 128 -5.46 3.57 11.63
C ILE A 128 -5.36 3.88 13.12
N VAL A 129 -4.46 4.80 13.51
CA VAL A 129 -4.25 5.16 14.92
C VAL A 129 -5.52 5.75 15.55
N LEU A 130 -6.25 6.59 14.82
CA LEU A 130 -7.51 7.18 15.30
C LEU A 130 -8.61 6.12 15.47
N LEU A 131 -8.67 5.14 14.56
CA LEU A 131 -9.62 4.02 14.68
C LEU A 131 -9.31 3.14 15.88
N ASP A 132 -8.03 2.80 16.09
CA ASP A 132 -7.57 2.05 17.26
C ASP A 132 -7.92 2.77 18.56
N LEU A 133 -7.70 4.10 18.61
CA LEU A 133 -8.06 4.93 19.76
C LEU A 133 -9.57 4.91 20.01
N ALA A 134 -10.38 5.04 18.95
CA ALA A 134 -11.84 5.01 19.07
C ALA A 134 -12.35 3.66 19.59
N PHE A 135 -11.85 2.53 19.06
CA PHE A 135 -12.23 1.21 19.56
C PHE A 135 -11.73 0.95 20.97
N SER A 136 -10.55 1.44 21.34
CA SER A 136 -10.05 1.35 22.71
C SER A 136 -10.99 2.04 23.69
N GLN A 137 -11.50 3.23 23.33
CA GLN A 137 -12.49 3.95 24.12
C GLN A 137 -13.83 3.19 24.21
N VAL A 138 -14.32 2.64 23.09
CA VAL A 138 -15.55 1.84 23.06
C VAL A 138 -15.42 0.62 23.98
N ASN A 139 -14.31 -0.11 23.89
CA ASN A 139 -14.06 -1.29 24.74
C ASN A 139 -14.00 -0.92 26.23
N GLN A 140 -13.32 0.17 26.59
CA GLN A 140 -13.31 0.66 27.97
C GLN A 140 -14.72 0.99 28.49
N CYS A 141 -15.58 1.57 27.65
CA CYS A 141 -16.95 1.83 28.04
C CYS A 141 -17.74 0.53 28.27
N ILE A 142 -17.55 -0.49 27.43
CA ILE A 142 -18.20 -1.80 27.56
C ILE A 142 -17.74 -2.50 28.85
N ASP A 143 -16.44 -2.46 29.16
CA ASP A 143 -15.87 -3.10 30.34
C ASP A 143 -16.44 -2.55 31.67
N VAL A 144 -16.89 -1.30 31.67
CA VAL A 144 -17.50 -0.63 32.83
C VAL A 144 -19.02 -0.88 32.92
N MET A 145 -19.67 -1.32 31.84
CA MET A 145 -21.10 -1.60 31.84
C MET A 145 -21.41 -2.91 32.59
N LYS A 146 -22.58 -2.93 33.25
CA LYS A 146 -23.05 -4.13 33.99
C LYS A 146 -23.54 -5.24 33.07
N GLU A 147 -24.04 -4.86 31.90
CA GLU A 147 -24.62 -5.76 30.90
C GLU A 147 -23.90 -5.53 29.56
N PRO A 148 -23.67 -6.60 28.76
CA PRO A 148 -23.06 -6.46 27.46
C PRO A 148 -23.97 -5.72 26.46
N PRO A 149 -23.43 -5.15 25.38
CA PRO A 149 -24.23 -4.56 24.31
C PRO A 149 -25.24 -5.57 23.74
N PRO A 150 -26.45 -5.14 23.35
CA PRO A 150 -27.48 -6.03 22.81
C PRO A 150 -27.18 -6.52 21.37
N PHE A 151 -26.03 -6.16 20.81
CA PHE A 151 -25.57 -6.54 19.48
C PHE A 151 -24.05 -6.63 19.45
N ASP A 152 -23.52 -7.42 18.51
CA ASP A 152 -22.09 -7.50 18.26
C ASP A 152 -21.59 -6.21 17.62
N ILE A 153 -20.58 -5.59 18.21
CA ILE A 153 -19.96 -4.39 17.67
C ILE A 153 -18.94 -4.82 16.61
N PRO A 154 -19.10 -4.43 15.33
CA PRO A 154 -18.17 -4.81 14.29
C PRO A 154 -16.80 -4.17 14.53
N CYS A 155 -15.75 -4.99 14.49
CA CYS A 155 -14.36 -4.54 14.53
C CYS A 155 -13.92 -4.09 13.13
N LEU A 156 -14.13 -2.80 12.83
CA LEU A 156 -13.62 -2.19 11.61
C LEU A 156 -12.09 -2.17 11.63
N HIS A 157 -11.47 -2.41 10.48
CA HIS A 157 -10.04 -2.15 10.30
C HIS A 157 -9.76 -1.51 8.94
N PHE A 158 -8.65 -0.80 8.83
CA PHE A 158 -8.17 -0.35 7.53
C PHE A 158 -7.41 -1.49 6.85
N ILE A 159 -7.52 -1.54 5.52
CA ILE A 159 -6.64 -2.41 4.73
C ILE A 159 -5.18 -2.08 5.01
N GLU A 160 -4.36 -3.11 5.04
CA GLU A 160 -2.94 -2.89 5.22
C GLU A 160 -2.34 -2.23 3.97
N ALA A 161 -1.45 -1.27 4.19
CA ALA A 161 -0.71 -0.65 3.12
C ALA A 161 0.76 -0.45 3.48
N SER A 162 1.58 -0.31 2.45
CA SER A 162 2.99 0.00 2.61
C SER A 162 3.47 0.88 1.46
N PHE A 163 4.37 1.81 1.78
CA PHE A 163 5.01 2.64 0.79
C PHE A 163 6.23 1.90 0.23
N MET A 164 6.26 1.72 -1.09
CA MET A 164 7.20 0.83 -1.76
C MET A 164 8.04 1.56 -2.80
N PHE A 165 9.32 1.19 -2.86
CA PHE A 165 10.29 1.63 -3.85
C PHE A 165 10.81 0.41 -4.62
N ALA A 166 10.71 0.45 -5.93
CA ALA A 166 11.31 -0.53 -6.83
C ALA A 166 12.57 0.07 -7.46
N TYR A 167 13.67 -0.66 -7.32
CA TYR A 167 14.99 -0.29 -7.82
C TYR A 167 15.36 -1.19 -8.99
N THR A 168 16.07 -0.64 -9.95
CA THR A 168 16.88 -1.44 -10.87
C THR A 168 18.30 -1.46 -10.35
N LEU A 169 18.89 -2.65 -10.29
CA LEU A 169 20.35 -2.73 -10.28
C LEU A 169 20.79 -2.38 -11.69
N ASP A 170 21.49 -1.26 -11.84
CA ASP A 170 22.24 -1.02 -13.06
C ASP A 170 23.28 -2.14 -13.13
N HIS A 171 23.25 -2.91 -14.22
CA HIS A 171 24.13 -4.06 -14.40
C HIS A 171 25.57 -3.60 -14.17
N ALA A 172 26.19 -4.10 -13.10
CA ALA A 172 27.61 -3.99 -12.91
C ALA A 172 28.27 -4.86 -13.99
N ASP A 173 28.55 -4.27 -15.15
CA ASP A 173 29.53 -4.81 -16.07
C ASP A 173 30.85 -4.96 -15.30
N ASP A 174 31.20 -6.20 -14.99
CA ASP A 174 32.54 -6.74 -14.71
C ASP A 174 33.45 -6.13 -13.62
N CYS A 175 32.97 -5.27 -12.72
CA CYS A 175 33.77 -4.87 -11.55
C CYS A 175 33.75 -5.96 -10.46
N GLN A 176 34.48 -7.06 -10.68
CA GLN A 176 34.86 -8.04 -9.66
C GLN A 176 35.78 -7.38 -8.61
N GLY A 177 35.20 -6.68 -7.63
CA GLY A 177 36.00 -6.04 -6.60
C GLY A 177 35.19 -5.49 -5.44
N ALA A 178 35.17 -6.24 -4.34
CA ALA A 178 34.82 -5.81 -2.99
C ALA A 178 33.37 -5.34 -2.74
N GLY A 179 32.48 -6.30 -2.43
CA GLY A 179 31.49 -6.30 -1.33
C GLY A 179 30.60 -5.07 -1.01
N GLY A 180 30.64 -4.00 -1.78
CA GLY A 180 29.86 -2.79 -1.56
C GLY A 180 28.48 -2.92 -2.20
N HIS A 181 27.43 -2.65 -1.44
CA HIS A 181 26.09 -2.47 -1.99
C HIS A 181 26.13 -1.31 -3.00
N GLN A 182 26.06 -1.61 -4.30
CA GLN A 182 25.93 -0.57 -5.31
C GLN A 182 24.59 0.16 -5.12
N PRO A 183 24.56 1.49 -5.20
CA PRO A 183 23.32 2.25 -5.10
C PRO A 183 22.47 1.99 -6.34
N GLY A 184 21.37 1.24 -6.19
CA GLY A 184 20.39 1.05 -7.26
C GLY A 184 19.63 2.34 -7.58
N THR A 185 19.19 2.48 -8.83
CA THR A 185 18.35 3.61 -9.27
C THR A 185 16.87 3.29 -9.01
N VAL A 186 16.13 4.18 -8.36
CA VAL A 186 14.67 4.00 -8.14
C VAL A 186 13.93 4.13 -9.47
N ARG A 187 13.34 3.03 -9.96
CA ARG A 187 12.55 3.00 -11.20
C ARG A 187 11.10 3.36 -10.96
N SER A 188 10.54 2.97 -9.82
CA SER A 188 9.15 3.32 -9.49
C SER A 188 8.86 3.37 -7.99
N THR A 189 7.82 4.11 -7.63
CA THR A 189 7.18 4.05 -6.32
C THR A 189 5.71 3.73 -6.43
N PHE A 190 5.16 3.14 -5.39
CA PHE A 190 3.72 2.89 -5.28
C PHE A 190 3.32 2.79 -3.81
N LEU A 191 2.04 3.01 -3.55
CA LEU A 191 1.43 2.62 -2.30
C LEU A 191 0.84 1.23 -2.52
N ALA A 192 1.52 0.21 -2.02
CA ALA A 192 1.04 -1.16 -2.01
C ALA A 192 -0.07 -1.29 -0.97
N LYS A 193 -1.17 -1.93 -1.34
CA LYS A 193 -2.32 -2.18 -0.48
C LYS A 193 -2.73 -3.64 -0.58
N GLU A 194 -3.32 -4.18 0.47
CA GLU A 194 -4.00 -5.47 0.40
C GLU A 194 -5.09 -5.47 -0.69
N ILE A 195 -5.25 -6.59 -1.41
CA ILE A 195 -6.34 -6.77 -2.38
C ILE A 195 -7.59 -7.20 -1.64
N ILE A 196 -8.69 -6.48 -1.87
CA ILE A 196 -10.01 -6.89 -1.42
C ILE A 196 -10.62 -7.74 -2.54
N CYS A 197 -10.81 -9.04 -2.29
CA CYS A 197 -11.39 -9.98 -3.26
C CYS A 197 -12.92 -9.95 -3.29
N SER A 198 -13.56 -9.27 -2.35
CA SER A 198 -15.01 -9.13 -2.27
C SER A 198 -15.51 -7.87 -2.98
N ASN A 199 -16.84 -7.73 -3.06
CA ASN A 199 -17.46 -6.50 -3.52
C ASN A 199 -17.01 -5.31 -2.65
N PHE A 200 -16.59 -4.23 -3.30
CA PHE A 200 -16.22 -2.98 -2.65
C PHE A 200 -17.38 -1.98 -2.74
N PHE A 201 -17.80 -1.44 -1.60
CA PHE A 201 -18.86 -0.44 -1.52
C PHE A 201 -18.37 0.81 -0.79
N LYS A 202 -18.73 1.99 -1.30
CA LYS A 202 -18.38 3.26 -0.66
C LYS A 202 -19.50 3.68 0.30
N TYR A 203 -19.26 3.48 1.60
CA TYR A 203 -20.26 3.77 2.64
C TYR A 203 -20.56 5.26 2.82
N ILE A 204 -19.54 6.12 2.82
CA ILE A 204 -19.67 7.59 2.94
C ILE A 204 -19.00 8.24 1.74
N HIS A 205 -19.69 9.19 1.10
CA HIS A 205 -19.14 9.92 -0.04
C HIS A 205 -18.29 11.12 0.40
N ASN A 206 -17.26 11.49 -0.36
CA ASN A 206 -16.39 12.61 0.06
C ASN A 206 -17.12 13.97 0.04
N SER A 207 -18.24 14.07 -0.67
CA SER A 207 -19.06 15.30 -0.74
C SER A 207 -20.22 15.32 0.25
N SER A 208 -20.43 14.27 1.04
CA SER A 208 -21.53 14.19 2.00
C SER A 208 -21.14 13.32 3.19
N ALA A 209 -21.37 13.84 4.39
CA ALA A 209 -21.19 13.07 5.62
C ALA A 209 -22.32 12.04 5.85
N SER A 210 -23.38 12.07 5.03
CA SER A 210 -24.47 11.09 5.15
C SER A 210 -24.03 9.73 4.61
N PRO A 211 -24.20 8.65 5.39
CA PRO A 211 -23.97 7.31 4.89
C PRO A 211 -24.93 7.02 3.74
N HIS A 212 -24.49 6.23 2.77
CA HIS A 212 -25.38 5.74 1.74
C HIS A 212 -26.45 4.89 2.40
N GLN A 213 -27.72 5.19 2.13
CA GLN A 213 -28.83 4.37 2.61
C GLN A 213 -28.76 3.02 1.90
N LEU A 214 -28.09 2.04 2.52
CA LEU A 214 -28.21 0.66 2.04
C LEU A 214 -29.63 0.20 2.36
N ALA A 215 -30.40 -0.05 1.31
CA ALA A 215 -31.75 -0.58 1.40
C ALA A 215 -31.83 -2.06 1.83
N ASP A 216 -30.69 -2.70 2.14
CA ASP A 216 -30.59 -4.15 2.25
C ASP A 216 -30.37 -4.62 3.70
N LEU A 217 -31.08 -5.70 4.10
CA LEU A 217 -30.89 -6.45 5.36
C LEU A 217 -29.44 -6.96 5.50
N HIS A 218 -28.73 -7.11 4.39
CA HIS A 218 -27.31 -7.45 4.38
C HIS A 218 -26.37 -6.33 4.85
N ALA A 219 -26.83 -5.08 4.99
CA ALA A 219 -26.02 -3.97 5.51
C ALA A 219 -25.40 -4.25 6.88
N ASN A 220 -26.04 -5.09 7.69
CA ASN A 220 -25.52 -5.55 8.99
C ASN A 220 -24.24 -6.40 8.86
N ASN A 221 -23.95 -6.94 7.67
CA ASN A 221 -22.75 -7.72 7.36
C ASN A 221 -21.74 -6.92 6.51
N ILE A 222 -22.05 -5.67 6.13
CA ILE A 222 -21.29 -4.90 5.15
C ILE A 222 -20.46 -3.85 5.89
N ALA A 223 -19.33 -4.28 6.44
CA ALA A 223 -18.03 -3.62 6.33
C ALA A 223 -17.09 -4.15 7.42
N HIS A 224 -16.20 -5.07 7.08
CA HIS A 224 -15.03 -5.34 7.94
C HIS A 224 -13.87 -4.38 7.63
N PHE A 225 -13.96 -3.64 6.52
CA PHE A 225 -12.83 -2.89 5.96
C PHE A 225 -13.21 -1.43 5.65
N LEU A 226 -12.35 -0.50 6.06
CA LEU A 226 -12.38 0.90 5.63
C LEU A 226 -11.29 1.15 4.58
N SER A 227 -11.61 1.92 3.54
CA SER A 227 -10.65 2.35 2.52
C SER A 227 -10.90 3.80 2.12
N PHE A 228 -9.83 4.61 2.13
CA PHE A 228 -9.87 5.93 1.51
C PHE A 228 -9.63 5.81 0.00
N THR A 229 -10.54 6.39 -0.78
CA THR A 229 -10.43 6.56 -2.23
C THR A 229 -9.74 7.87 -2.57
#